data_AF-A0A8T3XE23-F1
#
_entry.id   AF-A0A8T3XE23-F1
#
_cell.length_a   1.000
_cell.length_b   1.000
_cell.length_c   1.000
_cell.angle_alpha   90.00
_cell.angle_beta   90.00
_cell.angle_gamma   90.00
#
_symmetry.space_group_name_H-M   'P 1'
#
loop_
_entity.id
_entity.type
_entity.pdbx_description
1 polymer ?
#
loop_
_entity_poly.entity_id
_entity_poly.type
_entity_poly.pdbx_seq_one_letter_code
_entity_poly.pdbx_strand_id
1 'polypeptide(L)'
;MAKNLLSRKLLQPNNGKKTDPAHPAIFPTGIFPADINEREEKIYDLIAKRFMATFAEPAVRETMTIEIDCKNEAFIAKGTRTIEKGWHIFYEPYVKLEEEELPKVNKNDEVTVKKIILHSKETEPPKRYTPASIIKELERRNLGTKSTRSEIIDTLFKRGYTTGKAIEATDLGIKTVETLEKYCPKIVDEELTRHFEKEMELIMEDKRKSQDILDDARRKIEEILSDFKKHEEYIGKELLEANIETRDELSNLGKCPKCDEGELHMRKGKYGSFIACNKYPECKTTFSLPSNALIKPAQKICEKCSYPMVLAIKKGKKPMEFCINPKCPSKHVEGDAGRQAKDIAKGIIEKECPKCKEGKLVLRSSIYGKFYGCSLYPKCRYTEKLGEGPLKQDFDKKA
;
A
#
# COMPACT_ATOMS: atom_id res chain seq x y z
N MET A 1 -25.48 -26.85 -9.39
CA MET A 1 -25.27 -26.91 -7.92
C MET A 1 -26.54 -26.56 -7.16
N ALA A 2 -27.12 -25.36 -7.28
CA ALA A 2 -28.35 -24.97 -6.55
C ALA A 2 -29.55 -25.93 -6.71
N LYS A 3 -29.74 -26.52 -7.91
CA LYS A 3 -30.79 -27.53 -8.17
C LYS A 3 -30.76 -28.73 -7.21
N ASN A 4 -29.57 -29.13 -6.74
CA ASN A 4 -29.40 -30.26 -5.80
C ASN A 4 -29.84 -29.90 -4.37
N LEU A 5 -29.66 -28.65 -3.96
CA LEU A 5 -30.19 -28.17 -2.67
C LEU A 5 -31.71 -28.03 -2.76
N LEU A 6 -32.23 -27.45 -3.85
CA LEU A 6 -33.65 -27.23 -4.06
C LEU A 6 -34.48 -28.52 -4.23
N SER A 7 -33.85 -29.66 -4.51
CA SER A 7 -34.55 -30.95 -4.53
C SER A 7 -34.82 -31.53 -3.13
N ARG A 8 -34.32 -30.90 -2.06
CA ARG A 8 -34.52 -31.35 -0.67
C ARG A 8 -35.87 -30.89 -0.14
N LYS A 9 -36.55 -31.74 0.64
CA LYS A 9 -37.86 -31.41 1.26
C LYS A 9 -37.77 -30.33 2.33
N LEU A 10 -36.64 -30.22 3.02
CA LEU A 10 -36.39 -29.22 4.07
C LEU A 10 -34.98 -28.64 3.86
N LEU A 11 -34.88 -27.32 3.92
CA LEU A 11 -33.61 -26.59 3.87
C LEU A 11 -33.37 -25.94 5.24
N GLN A 12 -32.54 -26.58 6.05
CA GLN A 12 -32.11 -26.04 7.34
C GLN A 12 -30.65 -25.59 7.26
N PRO A 13 -30.33 -24.32 7.56
CA PRO A 13 -28.95 -23.87 7.54
C PRO A 13 -28.20 -24.34 8.80
N ASN A 14 -26.92 -24.65 8.64
CA ASN A 14 -25.99 -24.83 9.73
C ASN A 14 -25.65 -23.47 10.36
N ASN A 15 -26.21 -23.19 11.53
CA ASN A 15 -26.05 -21.91 12.23
C ASN A 15 -24.67 -21.78 12.90
N GLY A 16 -24.13 -20.57 12.86
CA GLY A 16 -22.88 -20.23 13.56
C GLY A 16 -23.08 -20.09 15.08
N LYS A 17 -21.96 -19.93 15.81
CA LYS A 17 -21.96 -19.75 17.27
C LYS A 17 -22.38 -18.34 17.74
N LYS A 18 -22.32 -17.35 16.85
CA LYS A 18 -22.62 -15.93 17.17
C LYS A 18 -24.08 -15.62 16.89
N THR A 19 -24.68 -14.78 17.72
CA THR A 19 -26.07 -14.33 17.60
C THR A 19 -26.14 -12.81 17.45
N ASP A 20 -27.00 -12.34 16.56
CA ASP A 20 -27.38 -10.93 16.43
C ASP A 20 -28.90 -10.92 16.18
N PRO A 21 -29.71 -10.52 17.17
CA PRO A 21 -31.17 -10.57 17.06
C PRO A 21 -31.74 -9.63 15.99
N ALA A 22 -31.05 -8.53 15.70
CA ALA A 22 -31.51 -7.50 14.77
C ALA A 22 -31.02 -7.74 13.34
N HIS A 23 -29.89 -8.42 13.18
CA HIS A 23 -29.26 -8.62 11.87
C HIS A 23 -29.00 -10.09 11.59
N PRO A 24 -29.61 -10.67 10.53
CA PRO A 24 -29.24 -12.01 10.09
C PRO A 24 -27.80 -12.04 9.56
N ALA A 25 -27.24 -13.25 9.40
CA ALA A 25 -25.98 -13.44 8.72
C ALA A 25 -26.02 -12.84 7.29
N ILE A 26 -24.86 -12.58 6.69
CA ILE A 26 -24.81 -12.06 5.31
C ILE A 26 -25.24 -13.18 4.35
N PHE A 27 -26.30 -12.95 3.56
CA PHE A 27 -26.83 -13.90 2.59
C PHE A 27 -27.21 -13.20 1.26
N PRO A 28 -27.22 -13.93 0.13
CA PRO A 28 -27.69 -13.39 -1.14
C PRO A 28 -29.21 -13.20 -1.12
N THR A 29 -29.69 -12.02 -1.53
CA THR A 29 -31.12 -11.67 -1.51
C THR A 29 -31.97 -12.41 -2.55
N GLY A 30 -31.36 -13.17 -3.45
CA GLY A 30 -32.02 -13.79 -4.61
C GLY A 30 -32.13 -12.88 -5.83
N ILE A 31 -31.79 -11.60 -5.70
CA ILE A 31 -31.70 -10.66 -6.82
C ILE A 31 -30.29 -10.77 -7.41
N PHE A 32 -30.22 -11.04 -8.71
CA PHE A 32 -28.94 -11.00 -9.42
C PHE A 32 -28.50 -9.54 -9.60
N PRO A 33 -27.28 -9.20 -9.20
CA PRO A 33 -26.81 -7.83 -9.33
C PRO A 33 -26.53 -7.49 -10.80
N ALA A 34 -27.01 -6.33 -11.25
CA ALA A 34 -26.67 -5.77 -12.57
C ALA A 34 -25.45 -4.84 -12.42
N ASP A 35 -24.60 -4.77 -13.46
CA ASP A 35 -23.47 -3.84 -13.55
C ASP A 35 -22.45 -3.89 -12.39
N ILE A 36 -22.06 -5.09 -11.96
CA ILE A 36 -21.01 -5.27 -10.95
C ILE A 36 -19.62 -5.35 -11.57
N ASN A 37 -18.62 -4.83 -10.85
CA ASN A 37 -17.22 -4.99 -11.23
C ASN A 37 -16.65 -6.35 -10.79
N GLU A 38 -15.47 -6.70 -11.32
CA GLU A 38 -14.79 -7.99 -11.03
C GLU A 38 -14.57 -8.24 -9.52
N ARG A 39 -14.36 -7.17 -8.74
CA ARG A 39 -14.15 -7.30 -7.28
C ARG A 39 -15.46 -7.62 -6.57
N GLU A 40 -16.54 -6.94 -6.93
CA GLU A 40 -17.88 -7.18 -6.41
C GLU A 40 -18.36 -8.59 -6.76
N GLU A 41 -18.08 -9.05 -7.98
CA GLU A 41 -18.40 -10.41 -8.43
C GLU A 41 -17.71 -11.47 -7.57
N LYS A 42 -16.41 -11.30 -7.28
CA LYS A 42 -15.67 -12.22 -6.40
C LYS A 42 -16.23 -12.25 -4.98
N ILE A 43 -16.67 -11.11 -4.45
CA ILE A 43 -17.27 -11.03 -3.11
C ILE A 43 -18.65 -11.70 -3.12
N TYR A 44 -19.47 -11.43 -4.15
CA TYR A 44 -20.77 -12.06 -4.31
C TYR A 44 -20.66 -13.58 -4.45
N ASP A 45 -19.73 -14.09 -5.28
CA ASP A 45 -19.48 -15.53 -5.45
C ASP A 45 -19.11 -16.19 -4.11
N LEU A 46 -18.24 -15.54 -3.32
CA LEU A 46 -17.87 -16.01 -1.98
C LEU A 46 -19.09 -16.09 -1.06
N ILE A 47 -19.93 -15.05 -1.02
CA ILE A 47 -21.14 -15.01 -0.17
C ILE A 47 -22.13 -16.07 -0.61
N ALA A 48 -22.43 -16.15 -1.91
CA ALA A 48 -23.40 -17.09 -2.47
C ALA A 48 -22.98 -18.55 -2.25
N LYS A 49 -21.71 -18.88 -2.50
CA LYS A 49 -21.17 -20.22 -2.25
C LYS A 49 -21.14 -20.55 -0.76
N ARG A 50 -20.77 -19.59 0.09
CA ARG A 50 -20.80 -19.79 1.55
C ARG A 50 -22.22 -20.06 2.05
N PHE A 51 -23.18 -19.28 1.57
CA PHE A 51 -24.59 -19.44 1.91
C PHE A 51 -25.13 -20.79 1.45
N MET A 52 -24.90 -21.20 0.20
CA MET A 52 -25.33 -22.53 -0.28
C MET A 52 -24.70 -23.66 0.55
N ALA A 53 -23.43 -23.53 0.93
CA ALA A 53 -22.73 -24.52 1.73
C ALA A 53 -23.33 -24.72 3.13
N THR A 54 -24.03 -23.72 3.71
CA THR A 54 -24.66 -23.89 5.03
C THR A 54 -25.86 -24.83 5.01
N PHE A 55 -26.47 -25.06 3.84
CA PHE A 55 -27.61 -25.98 3.68
C PHE A 55 -27.22 -27.38 3.19
N ALA A 56 -25.94 -27.60 2.94
CA ALA A 56 -25.41 -28.88 2.48
C ALA A 56 -25.09 -29.82 3.65
N GLU A 57 -25.02 -31.12 3.37
CA GLU A 57 -24.63 -32.11 4.38
C GLU A 57 -23.17 -31.89 4.84
N PRO A 58 -22.84 -32.30 6.08
CA PRO A 58 -21.46 -32.40 6.52
C PRO A 58 -20.62 -33.23 5.54
N ALA A 59 -19.35 -32.84 5.36
CA ALA A 59 -18.40 -33.66 4.65
C ALA A 59 -17.90 -34.78 5.59
N VAL A 60 -17.81 -36.01 5.08
CA VAL A 60 -17.25 -37.15 5.82
C VAL A 60 -15.82 -37.35 5.37
N ARG A 61 -14.88 -37.27 6.32
CA ARG A 61 -13.45 -37.45 6.08
C ARG A 61 -12.91 -38.58 6.95
N GLU A 62 -12.01 -39.36 6.38
CA GLU A 62 -11.30 -40.44 7.04
C GLU A 62 -9.86 -39.99 7.29
N THR A 63 -9.37 -40.18 8.52
CA THR A 63 -7.98 -39.95 8.88
C THR A 63 -7.34 -41.28 9.27
N MET A 64 -6.29 -41.69 8.57
CA MET A 64 -5.50 -42.85 8.91
C MET A 64 -4.17 -42.39 9.54
N THR A 65 -3.84 -42.94 10.69
CA THR A 65 -2.55 -42.73 11.36
C THR A 65 -1.86 -44.08 11.47
N ILE A 66 -0.69 -44.21 10.85
CA ILE A 66 0.15 -45.40 10.90
C ILE A 66 1.34 -45.08 11.80
N GLU A 67 1.50 -45.88 12.85
CA GLU A 67 2.69 -45.88 13.69
C GLU A 67 3.64 -46.97 13.21
N ILE A 68 4.89 -46.60 12.95
CA ILE A 68 5.92 -47.47 12.40
C ILE A 68 7.05 -47.52 13.41
N ASP A 69 7.29 -48.70 13.97
CA ASP A 69 8.47 -48.95 14.79
C ASP A 69 9.67 -49.24 13.88
N CYS A 70 10.71 -48.41 14.00
CA CYS A 70 12.00 -48.62 13.35
C CYS A 70 13.09 -48.73 14.41
N LYS A 71 13.41 -49.96 14.84
CA LYS A 71 14.45 -50.25 15.86
C LYS A 71 14.19 -49.56 17.21
N ASN A 72 12.96 -49.64 17.71
CA ASN A 72 12.47 -49.00 18.95
C ASN A 72 12.28 -47.48 18.85
N GLU A 73 12.25 -46.91 17.64
CA GLU A 73 11.93 -45.50 17.40
C GLU A 73 10.59 -45.41 16.67
N ALA A 74 9.65 -44.65 17.23
CA ALA A 74 8.30 -44.52 16.68
C ALA A 74 8.24 -43.40 15.62
N PHE A 75 7.88 -43.77 14.40
CA PHE A 75 7.58 -42.85 13.30
C PHE A 75 6.07 -42.81 13.05
N ILE A 76 5.53 -41.63 12.75
CA ILE A 76 4.10 -41.45 12.49
C ILE A 76 3.90 -40.98 11.05
N ALA A 77 3.09 -41.72 10.30
CA ALA A 77 2.52 -41.28 9.04
C ALA A 77 1.04 -40.99 9.23
N LYS A 78 0.59 -39.79 8.83
CA LYS A 78 -0.81 -39.39 8.97
C LYS A 78 -1.33 -38.93 7.62
N GLY A 79 -2.42 -39.54 7.17
CA GLY A 79 -3.11 -39.20 5.94
C GLY A 79 -4.58 -38.92 6.21
N THR A 80 -5.15 -37.98 5.49
CA THR A 80 -6.58 -37.65 5.58
C THR A 80 -7.15 -37.62 4.18
N ARG A 81 -8.29 -38.28 3.98
CA ARG A 81 -9.03 -38.25 2.70
C ARG A 81 -10.51 -37.97 2.89
N THR A 82 -11.14 -37.37 1.88
CA THR A 82 -12.57 -37.09 1.87
C THR A 82 -13.33 -38.28 1.28
N ILE A 83 -14.21 -38.90 2.08
CA ILE A 83 -15.09 -40.01 1.66
C ILE A 83 -16.36 -39.43 1.02
N GLU A 84 -16.97 -38.44 1.67
CA GLU A 84 -18.14 -37.74 1.16
C GLU A 84 -17.87 -36.24 1.16
N LYS A 85 -18.01 -35.60 -0.01
CA LYS A 85 -17.67 -34.18 -0.17
C LYS A 85 -18.63 -33.24 0.57
N GLY A 86 -19.90 -33.59 0.74
CA GLY A 86 -20.90 -32.75 1.42
C GLY A 86 -20.85 -31.28 0.97
N TRP A 87 -20.78 -30.36 1.93
CA TRP A 87 -20.66 -28.91 1.69
C TRP A 87 -19.42 -28.48 0.89
N HIS A 88 -18.36 -29.30 0.81
CA HIS A 88 -17.16 -28.96 0.03
C HIS A 88 -17.51 -28.68 -1.44
N ILE A 89 -18.49 -29.39 -2.01
CA ILE A 89 -18.93 -29.21 -3.41
C ILE A 89 -19.32 -27.74 -3.69
N PHE A 90 -19.88 -27.05 -2.69
CA PHE A 90 -20.35 -25.68 -2.85
C PHE A 90 -19.28 -24.63 -2.55
N TYR A 91 -18.28 -24.96 -1.73
CA TYR A 91 -17.29 -23.99 -1.22
C TYR A 91 -15.83 -24.31 -1.60
N GLU A 92 -15.61 -25.31 -2.46
CA GLU A 92 -14.29 -25.81 -2.91
C GLU A 92 -13.28 -24.71 -3.26
N PRO A 93 -13.61 -23.64 -4.02
CA PRO A 93 -12.63 -22.61 -4.39
C PRO A 93 -12.06 -21.82 -3.20
N TYR A 94 -12.75 -21.87 -2.05
CA TYR A 94 -12.45 -21.09 -0.86
C TYR A 94 -12.05 -21.95 0.35
N VAL A 95 -12.02 -23.28 0.19
CA VAL A 95 -11.53 -24.20 1.22
C VAL A 95 -10.32 -24.96 0.68
N LYS A 96 -9.22 -24.91 1.43
CA LYS A 96 -8.05 -25.75 1.15
C LYS A 96 -8.24 -27.09 1.86
N LEU A 97 -8.37 -28.17 1.09
CA LEU A 97 -8.46 -29.53 1.60
C LEU A 97 -7.12 -30.23 1.32
N GLU A 98 -6.42 -30.62 2.38
CA GLU A 98 -5.25 -31.48 2.27
C GLU A 98 -5.74 -32.93 2.19
N GLU A 99 -5.46 -33.58 1.06
CA GLU A 99 -5.82 -34.96 0.76
C GLU A 99 -4.52 -35.76 0.66
N GLU A 100 -4.32 -36.65 1.62
CA GLU A 100 -3.15 -37.52 1.69
C GLU A 100 -3.64 -38.93 1.92
N GLU A 101 -3.60 -39.75 0.87
CA GLU A 101 -3.99 -41.14 0.91
C GLU A 101 -2.79 -42.00 1.26
N LEU A 102 -2.90 -42.70 2.39
CA LEU A 102 -1.89 -43.65 2.84
C LEU A 102 -2.23 -45.06 2.32
N PRO A 103 -1.21 -45.90 2.06
CA PRO A 103 -1.44 -47.27 1.64
C PRO A 103 -2.17 -48.07 2.71
N LYS A 104 -3.01 -49.02 2.29
CA LYS A 104 -3.65 -49.96 3.21
C LYS A 104 -2.58 -50.85 3.84
N VAL A 105 -2.54 -50.88 5.16
CA VAL A 105 -1.63 -51.70 5.96
C VAL A 105 -2.41 -52.38 7.08
N ASN A 106 -1.92 -53.53 7.53
CA ASN A 106 -2.41 -54.24 8.69
C ASN A 106 -1.42 -54.10 9.85
N LYS A 107 -1.91 -54.41 11.06
CA LYS A 107 -1.06 -54.47 12.24
C LYS A 107 0.01 -55.56 12.03
N ASN A 108 1.26 -55.22 12.32
CA ASN A 108 2.45 -56.06 12.17
C ASN A 108 2.92 -56.28 10.71
N ASP A 109 2.43 -55.50 9.74
CA ASP A 109 3.04 -55.49 8.41
C ASP A 109 4.49 -54.98 8.49
N GLU A 110 5.41 -55.67 7.82
CA GLU A 110 6.81 -55.25 7.74
C GLU A 110 7.03 -54.21 6.63
N VAL A 111 7.76 -53.14 6.92
CA VAL A 111 8.08 -52.08 5.96
C VAL A 111 9.58 -51.97 5.72
N THR A 112 9.96 -51.82 4.44
CA THR A 112 11.37 -51.62 4.07
C THR A 112 11.71 -50.13 4.03
N VAL A 113 12.71 -49.72 4.83
CA VAL A 113 13.22 -48.34 4.82
C VAL A 113 14.04 -48.10 3.56
N LYS A 114 13.50 -47.29 2.64
CA LYS A 114 14.19 -46.92 1.38
C LYS A 114 15.21 -45.81 1.57
N LYS A 115 14.90 -44.81 2.40
CA LYS A 115 15.72 -43.61 2.62
C LYS A 115 15.42 -43.02 4.00
N ILE A 116 16.45 -42.57 4.69
CA ILE A 116 16.34 -41.77 5.90
C ILE A 116 16.84 -40.37 5.56
N ILE A 117 16.02 -39.35 5.84
CA ILE A 117 16.37 -37.94 5.64
C ILE A 117 16.40 -37.28 7.00
N LEU A 118 17.57 -36.78 7.40
CA LEU A 118 17.69 -35.93 8.57
C LEU A 118 17.34 -34.49 8.18
N HIS A 119 16.22 -33.99 8.69
CA HIS A 119 15.83 -32.60 8.47
C HIS A 119 16.46 -31.71 9.53
N SER A 120 17.35 -30.80 9.11
CA SER A 120 17.71 -29.65 9.95
C SER A 120 16.58 -28.63 9.86
N LYS A 121 16.00 -28.26 11.01
CA LYS A 121 14.94 -27.24 11.11
C LYS A 121 15.33 -26.22 12.17
N GLU A 122 14.89 -25.00 11.96
CA GLU A 122 15.02 -23.90 12.92
C GLU A 122 13.63 -23.47 13.39
N THR A 123 13.56 -22.86 14.57
CA THR A 123 12.32 -22.25 15.06
C THR A 123 11.99 -21.02 14.22
N GLU A 124 10.80 -20.97 13.64
CA GLU A 124 10.32 -19.80 12.93
C GLU A 124 9.71 -18.77 13.90
N PRO A 125 9.92 -17.46 13.68
CA PRO A 125 9.25 -16.43 14.47
C PRO A 125 7.74 -16.42 14.19
N PRO A 126 6.93 -15.83 15.08
CA PRO A 126 5.50 -15.65 14.85
C PRO A 126 5.23 -14.92 13.53
N LYS A 127 4.24 -15.39 12.78
CA LYS A 127 3.84 -14.76 11.52
C LYS A 127 3.32 -13.36 11.80
N ARG A 128 3.78 -12.38 11.00
CA ARG A 128 3.23 -11.03 11.01
C ARG A 128 1.73 -11.05 10.68
N TYR A 129 1.01 -10.05 11.19
CA TYR A 129 -0.41 -9.90 10.88
C TYR A 129 -0.62 -9.48 9.41
N THR A 130 -1.71 -9.95 8.83
CA THR A 130 -2.36 -9.40 7.63
C THR A 130 -3.58 -8.58 8.04
N PRO A 131 -4.20 -7.77 7.15
CA PRO A 131 -5.45 -7.08 7.47
C PRO A 131 -6.55 -8.00 7.99
N ALA A 132 -6.69 -9.22 7.43
CA ALA A 132 -7.69 -10.18 7.91
C ALA A 132 -7.35 -10.74 9.30
N SER A 133 -6.08 -11.09 9.55
CA SER A 133 -5.69 -11.66 10.84
C SER A 133 -5.66 -10.63 11.97
N ILE A 134 -5.34 -9.35 11.69
CA ILE A 134 -5.42 -8.29 12.71
C ILE A 134 -6.88 -7.96 13.05
N ILE A 135 -7.81 -7.95 12.08
CA ILE A 135 -9.25 -7.81 12.37
C ILE A 135 -9.71 -8.94 13.29
N LYS A 136 -9.28 -10.18 13.01
CA LYS A 136 -9.60 -11.33 13.86
C LYS A 136 -9.02 -11.20 15.26
N GLU A 137 -7.82 -10.62 15.40
CA GLU A 137 -7.19 -10.37 16.70
C GLU A 137 -7.90 -9.26 17.48
N LEU A 138 -8.27 -8.15 16.82
CA LEU A 138 -9.07 -7.08 17.42
C LEU A 138 -10.43 -7.60 17.90
N GLU A 139 -11.08 -8.45 17.10
CA GLU A 139 -12.31 -9.13 17.51
C GLU A 139 -12.09 -10.04 18.72
N ARG A 140 -11.02 -10.83 18.74
CA ARG A 140 -10.69 -11.72 19.86
C ARG A 140 -10.46 -10.93 21.17
N ARG A 141 -9.91 -9.72 21.06
CA ARG A 141 -9.64 -8.83 22.20
C ARG A 141 -10.78 -7.86 22.52
N ASN A 142 -11.90 -7.93 21.81
CA ASN A 142 -13.03 -7.00 21.93
C ASN A 142 -12.62 -5.53 21.77
N LEU A 143 -11.75 -5.24 20.80
CA LEU A 143 -11.32 -3.89 20.45
C LEU A 143 -12.00 -3.44 19.16
N GLY A 144 -12.77 -2.35 19.21
CA GLY A 144 -13.61 -1.92 18.11
C GLY A 144 -14.83 -2.82 17.88
N THR A 145 -15.75 -2.35 17.04
CA THR A 145 -16.94 -3.08 16.62
C THR A 145 -16.76 -3.67 15.22
N LYS A 146 -17.76 -4.43 14.74
CA LYS A 146 -17.79 -4.98 13.39
C LYS A 146 -17.65 -3.91 12.30
N SER A 147 -18.15 -2.69 12.54
CA SER A 147 -18.11 -1.59 11.59
C SER A 147 -16.81 -0.77 11.66
N THR A 148 -16.15 -0.70 12.82
CA THR A 148 -15.00 0.22 13.00
C THR A 148 -13.63 -0.42 12.75
N ARG A 149 -13.47 -1.73 12.95
CA ARG A 149 -12.15 -2.40 12.85
C ARG A 149 -11.44 -2.20 11.51
N SER A 150 -12.17 -2.31 10.40
CA SER A 150 -11.59 -2.09 9.07
C SER A 150 -11.13 -0.64 8.88
N GLU A 151 -11.92 0.32 9.37
CA GLU A 151 -11.59 1.75 9.29
C GLU A 151 -10.41 2.13 10.19
N ILE A 152 -10.29 1.52 11.37
CA ILE A 152 -9.14 1.67 12.27
C ILE A 152 -7.86 1.29 11.51
N ILE A 153 -7.84 0.11 10.88
CA ILE A 153 -6.67 -0.37 10.13
C ILE A 153 -6.35 0.56 8.96
N ASP A 154 -7.35 0.92 8.16
CA ASP A 154 -7.16 1.85 7.05
C ASP A 154 -6.60 3.21 7.51
N THR A 155 -7.03 3.69 8.68
CA THR A 155 -6.53 4.93 9.28
C THR A 155 -5.07 4.81 9.69
N LEU A 156 -4.66 3.68 10.28
CA LEU A 156 -3.26 3.43 10.65
C LEU A 156 -2.35 3.40 9.41
N PHE A 157 -2.80 2.81 8.30
CA PHE A 157 -2.07 2.83 7.03
C PHE A 157 -2.01 4.24 6.43
N LYS A 158 -3.15 4.95 6.36
CA LYS A 158 -3.23 6.31 5.79
C LYS A 158 -2.35 7.30 6.55
N ARG A 159 -2.23 7.15 7.87
CA ARG A 159 -1.39 8.00 8.74
C ARG A 159 0.08 7.57 8.75
N GLY A 160 0.42 6.44 8.14
CA GLY A 160 1.81 5.97 8.04
C GLY A 160 2.36 5.32 9.31
N TYR A 161 1.49 4.88 10.23
CA TYR A 161 1.91 4.10 11.41
C TYR A 161 2.18 2.62 11.07
N THR A 162 1.59 2.13 9.98
CA THR A 162 1.78 0.76 9.50
C THR A 162 1.95 0.72 7.99
N THR A 163 2.63 -0.30 7.48
CA THR A 163 2.90 -0.51 6.05
C THR A 163 2.95 -2.00 5.70
N GLY A 164 3.05 -2.32 4.41
CA GLY A 164 3.22 -3.68 3.90
C GLY A 164 1.94 -4.52 3.82
N LYS A 165 2.04 -5.68 3.13
CA LYS A 165 0.97 -6.69 3.05
C LYS A 165 0.97 -7.60 4.28
N ALA A 166 2.16 -8.06 4.66
CA ALA A 166 2.45 -8.45 6.03
C ALA A 166 2.64 -7.12 6.78
N ILE A 167 1.73 -6.82 7.70
CA ILE A 167 1.67 -5.54 8.41
C ILE A 167 2.94 -5.40 9.23
N GLU A 168 3.62 -4.30 9.00
CA GLU A 168 4.78 -3.86 9.74
C GLU A 168 4.47 -2.50 10.37
N ALA A 169 4.77 -2.36 11.66
CA ALA A 169 4.76 -1.06 12.32
C ALA A 169 5.94 -0.25 11.79
N THR A 170 5.70 1.01 11.45
CA THR A 170 6.77 1.95 11.08
C THR A 170 7.45 2.46 12.34
N ASP A 171 8.64 3.05 12.22
CA ASP A 171 9.33 3.65 13.37
C ASP A 171 8.49 4.76 14.01
N LEU A 172 7.78 5.55 13.18
CA LEU A 172 6.77 6.49 13.67
C LEU A 172 5.71 5.79 14.52
N GLY A 173 5.16 4.66 14.07
CA GLY A 173 4.15 3.90 14.80
C GLY A 173 4.68 3.34 16.12
N ILE A 174 5.86 2.72 16.10
CA ILE A 174 6.51 2.15 17.29
C ILE A 174 6.78 3.25 18.31
N LYS A 175 7.50 4.31 17.92
CA LYS A 175 7.83 5.42 18.83
C LYS A 175 6.58 6.12 19.36
N THR A 176 5.53 6.26 18.54
CA THR A 176 4.26 6.83 19.01
C THR A 176 3.67 6.01 20.16
N VAL A 177 3.64 4.68 20.03
CA VAL A 177 3.13 3.80 21.09
C VAL A 177 4.05 3.85 22.31
N GLU A 178 5.37 3.71 22.13
CA GLU A 178 6.35 3.72 23.24
C GLU A 178 6.29 5.03 24.04
N THR A 179 6.23 6.19 23.37
CA THR A 179 6.10 7.49 24.04
C THR A 179 4.77 7.61 24.80
N LEU A 180 3.66 7.16 24.21
CA LEU A 180 2.36 7.21 24.88
C LEU A 180 2.28 6.22 26.06
N GLU A 181 2.84 5.02 25.94
CA GLU A 181 2.96 4.05 27.03
C GLU A 181 3.78 4.62 28.20
N LYS A 182 4.87 5.32 27.89
CA LYS A 182 5.77 5.91 28.89
C LYS A 182 5.15 7.08 29.67
N TYR A 183 4.46 8.00 28.97
CA TYR A 183 4.01 9.27 29.58
C TYR A 183 2.50 9.34 29.84
N CYS A 184 1.69 8.55 29.14
CA CYS A 184 0.23 8.56 29.25
C CYS A 184 -0.37 7.15 29.00
N PRO A 185 0.01 6.11 29.78
CA PRO A 185 -0.33 4.71 29.49
C PRO A 185 -1.84 4.45 29.39
N LYS A 186 -2.66 5.23 30.11
CA LYS A 186 -4.13 5.13 30.05
C LYS A 186 -4.68 5.33 28.62
N ILE A 187 -4.00 6.08 27.74
CA ILE A 187 -4.50 6.37 26.38
C ILE A 187 -4.38 5.18 25.43
N VAL A 188 -3.44 4.27 25.70
CA VAL A 188 -3.15 3.07 24.89
C VAL A 188 -3.64 1.79 25.59
N ASP A 189 -4.34 1.94 26.70
CA ASP A 189 -4.87 0.82 27.48
C ASP A 189 -6.02 0.12 26.73
N GLU A 190 -5.81 -1.17 26.48
CA GLU A 190 -6.82 -2.02 25.87
C GLU A 190 -8.04 -2.23 26.79
N GLU A 191 -7.85 -2.26 28.11
CA GLU A 191 -8.97 -2.48 29.05
C GLU A 191 -9.91 -1.28 29.07
N LEU A 192 -9.37 -0.07 29.07
CA LEU A 192 -10.17 1.15 28.93
C LEU A 192 -10.98 1.14 27.63
N THR A 193 -10.36 0.73 26.53
CA THR A 193 -11.02 0.63 25.22
C THR A 193 -12.17 -0.39 25.27
N ARG A 194 -11.89 -1.60 25.76
CA ARG A 194 -12.92 -2.65 25.96
C ARG A 194 -14.06 -2.18 26.84
N HIS A 195 -13.75 -1.45 27.90
CA HIS A 195 -14.76 -0.93 28.81
C HIS A 195 -15.75 -0.02 28.06
N PHE A 196 -15.28 0.94 27.27
CA PHE A 196 -16.18 1.82 26.51
C PHE A 196 -16.98 1.09 25.42
N GLU A 197 -16.39 0.09 24.76
CA GLU A 197 -17.15 -0.77 23.83
C GLU A 197 -18.32 -1.47 24.55
N LYS A 198 -18.06 -2.03 25.73
CA LYS A 198 -19.11 -2.65 26.56
C LYS A 198 -20.15 -1.65 27.04
N GLU A 199 -19.76 -0.44 27.42
CA GLU A 199 -20.71 0.62 27.79
C GLU A 199 -21.63 0.97 26.62
N MET A 200 -21.12 1.02 25.38
CA MET A 200 -21.96 1.23 24.20
C MET A 200 -22.96 0.08 23.97
N GLU A 201 -22.55 -1.17 24.20
CA GLU A 201 -23.46 -2.32 24.15
C GLU A 201 -24.58 -2.20 25.19
N LEU A 202 -24.28 -1.75 26.41
CA LEU A 202 -25.29 -1.55 27.46
C LEU A 202 -26.33 -0.47 27.08
N ILE A 203 -25.95 0.53 26.29
CA ILE A 203 -26.90 1.51 25.72
C ILE A 203 -27.80 0.82 24.69
N MET A 204 -27.23 0.00 23.80
CA MET A 204 -27.99 -0.71 22.76
C MET A 204 -29.00 -1.70 23.36
N GLU A 205 -28.66 -2.30 24.49
CA GLU A 205 -29.52 -3.24 25.23
C GLU A 205 -30.51 -2.55 26.18
N ASP A 206 -30.56 -1.21 26.20
CA ASP A 206 -31.36 -0.39 27.13
C ASP A 206 -31.12 -0.71 28.62
N LYS A 207 -29.90 -1.16 28.95
CA LYS A 207 -29.46 -1.49 30.32
C LYS A 207 -28.83 -0.32 31.05
N ARG A 208 -28.35 0.69 30.32
CA ARG A 208 -27.74 1.89 30.89
C ARG A 208 -28.07 3.13 30.06
N LYS A 209 -28.30 4.27 30.72
CA LYS A 209 -28.57 5.53 30.05
C LYS A 209 -27.30 6.11 29.44
N SER A 210 -27.42 6.68 28.25
CA SER A 210 -26.30 7.32 27.55
C SER A 210 -25.65 8.43 28.35
N GLN A 211 -26.44 9.22 29.09
CA GLN A 211 -25.93 10.34 29.88
C GLN A 211 -24.94 9.89 30.97
N ASP A 212 -25.26 8.81 31.69
CA ASP A 212 -24.40 8.28 32.76
C ASP A 212 -23.05 7.82 32.21
N ILE A 213 -23.04 7.25 31.01
CA ILE A 213 -21.84 6.79 30.31
C ILE A 213 -21.01 7.98 29.80
N LEU A 214 -21.66 9.01 29.26
CA LEU A 214 -20.98 10.23 28.83
C LEU A 214 -20.30 10.95 30.00
N ASP A 215 -20.92 10.97 31.17
CA ASP A 215 -20.36 11.57 32.38
C ASP A 215 -19.15 10.76 32.89
N ASP A 216 -19.21 9.43 32.86
CA ASP A 216 -18.06 8.56 33.13
C ASP A 216 -16.92 8.75 32.12
N ALA A 217 -17.26 8.83 30.83
CA ALA A 217 -16.30 9.05 29.76
C ALA A 217 -15.57 10.38 29.93
N ARG A 218 -16.33 11.45 30.23
CA ARG A 218 -15.79 12.78 30.49
C ARG A 218 -14.78 12.76 31.63
N ARG A 219 -15.15 12.19 32.79
CA ARG A 219 -14.24 12.06 33.93
C ARG A 219 -12.94 11.34 33.58
N LYS A 220 -13.04 10.21 32.88
CA LYS A 220 -11.86 9.42 32.45
C LYS A 220 -10.99 10.20 31.47
N ILE A 221 -11.59 10.90 30.51
CA ILE A 221 -10.86 11.74 29.55
C ILE A 221 -10.19 12.91 30.27
N GLU A 222 -10.85 13.56 31.23
CA GLU A 222 -10.27 14.66 32.01
C GLU A 222 -9.03 14.20 32.80
N GLU A 223 -9.05 13.00 33.38
CA GLU A 223 -7.86 12.39 34.01
C GLU A 223 -6.73 12.16 32.99
N ILE A 224 -7.05 11.56 31.85
CA ILE A 224 -6.06 11.26 30.79
C ILE A 224 -5.43 12.55 30.27
N LEU A 225 -6.24 13.57 29.99
CA LEU A 225 -5.78 14.86 29.51
C LEU A 225 -4.94 15.59 30.54
N SER A 226 -5.25 15.46 31.84
CA SER A 226 -4.43 16.00 32.92
C SER A 226 -3.04 15.37 32.94
N ASP A 227 -2.97 14.04 32.84
CA ASP A 227 -1.69 13.31 32.82
C ASP A 227 -0.89 13.57 31.54
N PHE A 228 -1.58 13.68 30.40
CA PHE A 228 -0.96 14.08 29.14
C PHE A 228 -0.36 15.49 29.24
N LYS A 229 -1.10 16.45 29.79
CA LYS A 229 -0.66 17.84 29.91
C LYS A 229 0.56 18.01 30.80
N LYS A 230 0.72 17.18 31.85
CA LYS A 230 1.93 17.16 32.69
C LYS A 230 3.20 16.81 31.91
N HIS A 231 3.07 16.04 30.84
CA HIS A 231 4.18 15.53 30.04
C HIS A 231 4.18 16.02 28.59
N GLU A 232 3.36 17.04 28.27
CA GLU A 232 3.10 17.49 26.90
C GLU A 232 4.39 17.86 26.14
N GLU A 233 5.33 18.55 26.80
CA GLU A 233 6.60 18.96 26.19
C GLU A 233 7.49 17.75 25.84
N TYR A 234 7.57 16.76 26.74
CA TYR A 234 8.36 15.55 26.51
C TYR A 234 7.75 14.67 25.42
N ILE A 235 6.42 14.49 25.45
CA ILE A 235 5.68 13.78 24.41
C ILE A 235 5.90 14.47 23.06
N GLY A 236 5.73 15.79 23.01
CA GLY A 236 5.90 16.57 21.79
C GLY A 236 7.32 16.45 21.21
N LYS A 237 8.34 16.46 22.07
CA LYS A 237 9.73 16.31 21.67
C LYS A 237 10.02 14.92 21.07
N GLU A 238 9.68 13.84 21.77
CA GLU A 238 9.93 12.48 21.31
C GLU A 238 9.16 12.17 20.00
N LEU A 239 7.90 12.61 19.89
CA LEU A 239 7.10 12.43 18.67
C LEU A 239 7.63 13.27 17.50
N LEU A 240 8.13 14.47 17.76
CA LEU A 240 8.75 15.31 16.74
C LEU A 240 10.02 14.66 16.20
N GLU A 241 10.89 14.15 17.09
CA GLU A 241 12.11 13.42 16.73
C GLU A 241 11.76 12.18 15.89
N ALA A 242 10.81 11.36 16.34
CA ALA A 242 10.32 10.18 15.60
C ALA A 242 9.83 10.52 14.18
N ASN A 243 9.06 11.59 14.06
CA ASN A 243 8.51 12.03 12.77
C ASN A 243 9.59 12.61 11.86
N ILE A 244 10.58 13.34 12.40
CA ILE A 244 11.71 13.85 11.63
C ILE A 244 12.52 12.68 11.08
N GLU A 245 12.90 11.72 11.93
CA GLU A 245 13.68 10.55 11.52
C GLU A 245 12.95 9.73 10.44
N THR A 246 11.68 9.40 10.64
CA THR A 246 10.88 8.65 9.65
C THR A 246 10.81 9.39 8.31
N ARG A 247 10.65 10.71 8.33
CA ARG A 247 10.62 11.53 7.10
C ARG A 247 11.98 11.60 6.44
N ASP A 248 13.05 11.72 7.21
CA ASP A 248 14.41 11.78 6.70
C ASP A 248 14.78 10.44 6.05
N GLU A 249 14.44 9.29 6.64
CA GLU A 249 14.64 7.97 6.03
C GLU A 249 13.89 7.81 4.70
N LEU A 250 12.58 8.09 4.68
CA LEU A 250 11.75 7.99 3.47
C LEU A 250 12.20 8.94 2.35
N SER A 251 12.89 10.01 2.72
CA SER A 251 13.34 11.05 1.79
C SER A 251 14.84 11.04 1.55
N ASN A 252 15.57 10.06 2.08
CA ASN A 252 17.02 9.96 1.98
C ASN A 252 17.44 9.67 0.53
N LEU A 253 18.39 10.46 0.02
CA LEU A 253 19.02 10.29 -1.29
C LEU A 253 20.47 9.77 -1.18
N GLY A 254 20.98 9.58 0.03
CA GLY A 254 22.35 9.19 0.33
C GLY A 254 23.23 10.38 0.75
N LYS A 255 24.54 10.14 0.79
CA LYS A 255 25.54 11.09 1.30
C LYS A 255 25.55 12.41 0.51
N CYS A 256 25.78 13.50 1.23
CA CYS A 256 25.93 14.83 0.67
C CYS A 256 27.28 14.97 -0.03
N PRO A 257 27.32 15.17 -1.36
CA PRO A 257 28.57 15.24 -2.13
C PRO A 257 29.38 16.52 -1.89
N LYS A 258 28.94 17.40 -0.97
CA LYS A 258 29.63 18.65 -0.65
C LYS A 258 30.36 18.59 0.69
N CYS A 259 29.79 17.91 1.69
CA CYS A 259 30.40 17.81 3.01
C CYS A 259 30.83 16.38 3.37
N ASP A 260 30.42 15.36 2.61
CA ASP A 260 30.68 13.91 2.80
C ASP A 260 30.29 13.30 4.15
N GLU A 261 29.95 14.13 5.14
CA GLU A 261 29.54 13.73 6.48
C GLU A 261 28.04 13.79 6.71
N GLY A 262 27.31 14.54 5.89
CA GLY A 262 25.85 14.70 6.00
C GLY A 262 25.10 13.88 4.95
N GLU A 263 23.79 13.78 5.10
CA GLU A 263 22.88 13.09 4.18
C GLU A 263 21.92 14.08 3.52
N LEU A 264 21.51 13.78 2.28
CA LEU A 264 20.57 14.60 1.52
C LEU A 264 19.15 14.06 1.69
N HIS A 265 18.23 14.93 2.11
CA HIS A 265 16.82 14.60 2.33
C HIS A 265 15.90 15.54 1.56
N MET A 266 14.73 15.04 1.13
CA MET A 266 13.70 15.90 0.53
C MET A 266 12.88 16.62 1.61
N ARG A 267 12.89 17.96 1.56
CA ARG A 267 12.14 18.84 2.45
C ARG A 267 11.08 19.63 1.68
N LYS A 268 10.06 20.12 2.40
CA LYS A 268 9.06 21.04 1.86
C LYS A 268 9.31 22.45 2.39
N GLY A 269 9.34 23.42 1.48
CA GLY A 269 9.46 24.84 1.81
C GLY A 269 8.34 25.65 1.16
N LYS A 270 8.40 26.98 1.33
CA LYS A 270 7.40 27.92 0.80
C LYS A 270 7.17 27.81 -0.71
N TYR A 271 8.23 27.50 -1.47
CA TYR A 271 8.21 27.44 -2.94
C TYR A 271 8.05 26.02 -3.50
N GLY A 272 7.75 25.04 -2.64
CA GLY A 272 7.61 23.63 -3.01
C GLY A 272 8.67 22.75 -2.37
N SER A 273 8.80 21.52 -2.89
CA SER A 273 9.77 20.54 -2.38
C SER A 273 11.18 20.87 -2.88
N PHE A 274 12.18 20.59 -2.06
CA PHE A 274 13.60 20.76 -2.38
C PHE A 274 14.42 19.70 -1.65
N ILE A 275 15.68 19.51 -2.03
CA ILE A 275 16.61 18.62 -1.33
C ILE A 275 17.53 19.49 -0.46
N ALA A 276 17.82 19.04 0.76
CA ALA A 276 18.73 19.72 1.67
C ALA A 276 19.61 18.73 2.45
N CYS A 277 20.79 19.17 2.86
CA CYS A 277 21.62 18.42 3.81
C CYS A 277 21.01 18.45 5.22
N ASN A 278 21.04 17.34 5.96
CA ASN A 278 20.61 17.29 7.36
C ASN A 278 21.52 18.06 8.34
N LYS A 279 22.82 18.22 8.03
CA LYS A 279 23.78 19.02 8.82
C LYS A 279 23.62 20.54 8.62
N TYR A 280 22.41 21.08 8.60
CA TYR A 280 22.22 22.53 8.65
C TYR A 280 22.28 22.98 10.12
N PRO A 281 22.98 24.07 10.48
CA PRO A 281 23.49 25.17 9.63
C PRO A 281 24.89 24.99 9.02
N GLU A 282 25.63 23.93 9.37
CA GLU A 282 27.02 23.69 8.97
C GLU A 282 27.17 23.47 7.45
N CYS A 283 26.19 22.80 6.84
CA CYS A 283 26.11 22.49 5.42
C CYS A 283 24.80 23.05 4.83
N LYS A 284 24.90 24.18 4.13
CA LYS A 284 23.77 24.87 3.47
C LYS A 284 23.45 24.33 2.06
N THR A 285 23.86 23.11 1.75
CA THR A 285 23.65 22.52 0.42
C THR A 285 22.17 22.26 0.17
N THR A 286 21.64 22.83 -0.91
CA THR A 286 20.26 22.60 -1.35
C THR A 286 20.17 22.38 -2.86
N PHE A 287 19.17 21.62 -3.30
CA PHE A 287 18.84 21.42 -4.71
C PHE A 287 17.34 21.62 -4.94
N SER A 288 16.98 22.45 -5.92
CA SER A 288 15.58 22.70 -6.25
C SER A 288 14.96 21.51 -6.98
N LEU A 289 13.72 21.14 -6.60
CA LEU A 289 12.92 20.15 -7.30
C LEU A 289 11.77 20.83 -8.05
N PRO A 290 11.28 20.24 -9.16
CA PRO A 290 10.14 20.79 -9.89
C PRO A 290 8.86 20.66 -9.06
N SER A 291 8.12 21.77 -8.93
CA SER A 291 6.89 21.86 -8.13
C SER A 291 5.70 21.06 -8.70
N ASN A 292 5.68 20.81 -10.01
CA ASN A 292 4.57 20.14 -10.71
C ASN A 292 4.83 18.63 -10.92
N ALA A 293 5.46 17.95 -9.97
CA ALA A 293 5.72 16.52 -10.04
C ALA A 293 5.74 15.88 -8.65
N LEU A 294 5.27 14.63 -8.55
CA LEU A 294 5.55 13.80 -7.38
C LEU A 294 6.98 13.27 -7.51
N ILE A 295 7.83 13.60 -6.53
CA ILE A 295 9.23 13.19 -6.52
C ILE A 295 9.43 12.05 -5.53
N LYS A 296 10.19 11.03 -5.94
CA LYS A 296 10.64 9.92 -5.07
C LYS A 296 12.16 9.72 -5.21
N PRO A 297 12.86 9.23 -4.18
CA PRO A 297 14.24 8.79 -4.33
C PRO A 297 14.32 7.66 -5.37
N ALA A 298 15.28 7.73 -6.30
CA ALA A 298 15.47 6.68 -7.29
C ALA A 298 16.40 5.56 -6.79
N GLN A 299 17.04 5.74 -5.63
CA GLN A 299 18.09 4.87 -5.08
C GLN A 299 19.19 4.54 -6.11
N LYS A 300 19.56 5.56 -6.89
CA LYS A 300 20.59 5.49 -7.94
C LYS A 300 21.50 6.69 -7.85
N ILE A 301 22.76 6.47 -8.20
CA ILE A 301 23.78 7.51 -8.32
C ILE A 301 23.98 7.80 -9.81
N CYS A 302 24.15 9.07 -10.17
CA CYS A 302 24.40 9.48 -11.55
C CYS A 302 25.80 9.06 -11.98
N GLU A 303 25.91 8.25 -13.03
CA GLU A 303 27.19 7.78 -13.58
C GLU A 303 28.14 8.89 -14.06
N LYS A 304 27.61 10.10 -14.36
CA LYS A 304 28.41 11.21 -14.92
C LYS A 304 28.98 12.16 -13.88
N CYS A 305 28.35 12.29 -12.72
CA CYS A 305 28.79 13.25 -11.69
C CYS A 305 28.73 12.71 -10.27
N SER A 306 28.33 11.45 -10.08
CA SER A 306 28.24 10.77 -8.79
C SER A 306 27.24 11.37 -7.80
N TYR A 307 26.33 12.25 -8.24
CA TYR A 307 25.27 12.78 -7.40
C TYR A 307 24.04 11.84 -7.43
N PRO A 308 23.26 11.77 -6.35
CA PRO A 308 22.02 11.00 -6.33
C PRO A 308 21.01 11.41 -7.41
N MET A 309 20.16 10.47 -7.78
CA MET A 309 19.08 10.66 -8.75
C MET A 309 17.71 10.57 -8.09
N VAL A 310 16.74 11.25 -8.70
CA VAL A 310 15.34 11.26 -8.25
C VAL A 310 14.42 10.87 -9.40
N LEU A 311 13.29 10.26 -9.05
CA LEU A 311 12.21 9.91 -9.97
C LEU A 311 11.10 10.98 -9.91
N ALA A 312 10.80 11.62 -11.04
CA ALA A 312 9.68 12.53 -11.21
C ALA A 312 8.49 11.85 -11.91
N ILE A 313 7.33 11.88 -11.26
CA ILE A 313 6.06 11.37 -11.78
C ILE A 313 5.13 12.56 -12.04
N LYS A 314 4.72 12.73 -13.30
CA LYS A 314 3.77 13.78 -13.73
C LYS A 314 2.53 13.12 -14.34
N LYS A 315 1.34 13.69 -14.06
CA LYS A 315 0.07 13.19 -14.61
C LYS A 315 0.14 13.13 -16.14
N GLY A 316 -0.17 11.96 -16.72
CA GLY A 316 -0.19 11.74 -18.17
C GLY A 316 1.19 11.64 -18.85
N LYS A 317 2.30 11.58 -18.10
CA LYS A 317 3.65 11.37 -18.66
C LYS A 317 4.31 10.16 -18.02
N LYS A 318 5.20 9.51 -18.78
CA LYS A 318 6.05 8.44 -18.26
C LYS A 318 6.93 8.98 -17.12
N PRO A 319 7.10 8.24 -16.00
CA PRO A 319 8.05 8.62 -14.97
C PRO A 319 9.47 8.83 -15.54
N MET A 320 10.14 9.88 -15.09
CA MET A 320 11.49 10.21 -15.58
C MET A 320 12.46 10.34 -14.40
N GLU A 321 13.62 9.69 -14.51
CA GLU A 321 14.72 9.84 -13.57
C GLU A 321 15.60 11.02 -14.00
N PHE A 322 16.06 11.84 -13.04
CA PHE A 322 17.03 12.90 -13.34
C PHE A 322 18.02 13.10 -12.19
N CYS A 323 19.23 13.51 -12.53
CA CYS A 323 20.28 13.84 -11.56
C CYS A 323 19.92 15.13 -10.81
N ILE A 324 20.16 15.18 -9.50
CA ILE A 324 19.85 16.38 -8.69
C ILE A 324 20.82 17.53 -8.97
N ASN A 325 22.05 17.24 -9.41
CA ASN A 325 23.08 18.24 -9.68
C ASN A 325 22.64 19.14 -10.86
N PRO A 326 22.45 20.47 -10.66
CA PRO A 326 22.12 21.38 -11.75
C PRO A 326 23.23 21.50 -12.79
N LYS A 327 24.49 21.31 -12.37
CA LYS A 327 25.70 21.40 -13.20
C LYS A 327 26.11 20.03 -13.79
N CYS A 328 25.22 19.04 -13.76
CA CYS A 328 25.55 17.70 -14.28
C CYS A 328 25.93 17.78 -15.77
N PRO A 329 27.03 17.17 -16.22
CA PRO A 329 27.40 17.12 -17.64
C PRO A 329 26.30 16.53 -18.52
N SER A 330 25.52 15.55 -18.02
CA SER A 330 24.40 14.99 -18.79
C SER A 330 23.22 15.96 -18.98
N LYS A 331 23.15 17.07 -18.23
CA LYS A 331 22.18 18.15 -18.43
C LYS A 331 22.68 19.22 -19.39
N HIS A 332 23.97 19.25 -19.65
CA HIS A 332 24.62 20.12 -20.62
C HIS A 332 25.08 19.25 -21.79
N VAL A 333 24.18 18.93 -22.72
CA VAL A 333 24.56 18.23 -23.93
C VAL A 333 25.45 19.16 -24.76
N GLU A 334 26.77 18.97 -24.68
CA GLU A 334 27.69 19.43 -25.71
C GLU A 334 27.57 18.49 -26.91
N GLY A 335 27.03 19.03 -28.01
CA GLY A 335 26.76 18.32 -29.25
C GLY A 335 25.81 19.15 -30.13
N ASP A 336 25.76 18.85 -31.44
CA ASP A 336 25.04 19.65 -32.43
C ASP A 336 23.55 19.86 -32.10
N ALA A 337 22.93 18.92 -31.39
CA ALA A 337 21.55 19.03 -30.89
C ALA A 337 21.39 20.09 -29.77
N GLY A 338 22.39 20.26 -28.90
CA GLY A 338 22.40 21.29 -27.85
C GLY A 338 22.69 22.69 -28.39
N ARG A 339 23.46 22.77 -29.48
CA ARG A 339 23.70 24.00 -30.24
C ARG A 339 22.43 24.44 -30.98
N GLN A 340 21.77 23.52 -31.70
CA GLN A 340 20.48 23.75 -32.33
C GLN A 340 19.39 24.18 -31.34
N ALA A 341 19.32 23.60 -30.14
CA ALA A 341 18.35 24.01 -29.12
C ALA A 341 18.59 25.44 -28.58
N LYS A 342 19.87 25.86 -28.48
CA LYS A 342 20.25 27.24 -28.12
C LYS A 342 19.99 28.23 -29.25
N ASP A 343 20.21 27.84 -30.50
CA ASP A 343 20.02 28.69 -31.68
C ASP A 343 18.52 28.87 -32.01
N ILE A 344 17.72 27.82 -31.82
CA ILE A 344 16.25 27.89 -31.88
C ILE A 344 15.68 28.76 -30.76
N ALA A 345 16.28 28.75 -29.56
CA ALA A 345 15.89 29.62 -28.44
C ALA A 345 16.32 31.08 -28.63
N LYS A 346 17.37 31.35 -29.43
CA LYS A 346 17.83 32.70 -29.79
C LYS A 346 17.16 33.29 -31.03
N GLY A 347 16.30 32.53 -31.72
CA GLY A 347 15.42 33.05 -32.77
C GLY A 347 16.18 33.64 -33.97
N ILE A 348 17.26 33.00 -34.43
CA ILE A 348 17.87 33.36 -35.72
C ILE A 348 17.46 32.29 -36.72
N ILE A 349 16.46 32.61 -37.53
CA ILE A 349 16.34 32.02 -38.86
C ILE A 349 16.82 33.10 -39.82
N GLU A 350 17.77 32.76 -40.67
CA GLU A 350 18.35 33.66 -41.68
C GLU A 350 17.38 33.93 -42.85
N LYS A 351 16.06 33.83 -42.62
CA LYS A 351 15.02 34.14 -43.60
C LYS A 351 14.50 35.55 -43.31
N GLU A 352 14.75 36.46 -44.24
CA GLU A 352 14.21 37.82 -44.19
C GLU A 352 12.68 37.78 -44.24
N CYS A 353 12.06 38.70 -43.51
CA CYS A 353 10.61 38.83 -43.46
C CYS A 353 10.10 39.28 -44.84
N PRO A 354 9.31 38.47 -45.56
CA PRO A 354 8.89 38.78 -46.92
C PRO A 354 8.00 40.02 -47.01
N LYS A 355 7.41 40.47 -45.89
CA LYS A 355 6.56 41.67 -45.85
C LYS A 355 7.34 42.97 -45.73
N CYS A 356 8.39 43.01 -44.92
CA CYS A 356 9.12 44.27 -44.64
C CYS A 356 10.56 44.28 -45.12
N LYS A 357 11.14 43.13 -45.48
CA LYS A 357 12.54 42.94 -45.93
C LYS A 357 13.63 43.45 -44.98
N GLU A 358 13.28 44.17 -43.91
CA GLU A 358 14.20 44.67 -42.89
C GLU A 358 14.23 43.78 -41.64
N GLY A 359 13.12 43.13 -41.30
CA GLY A 359 13.00 42.24 -40.15
C GLY A 359 13.37 40.80 -40.50
N LYS A 360 13.83 40.02 -39.51
CA LYS A 360 14.07 38.57 -39.65
C LYS A 360 12.90 37.78 -39.10
N LEU A 361 12.64 36.58 -39.63
CA LEU A 361 11.65 35.68 -39.06
C LEU A 361 12.20 35.03 -37.79
N VAL A 362 11.47 35.15 -36.68
CA VAL A 362 11.82 34.57 -35.39
C VAL A 362 10.71 33.62 -34.93
N LEU A 363 11.10 32.54 -34.25
CA LEU A 363 10.15 31.56 -33.72
C LEU A 363 9.46 32.10 -32.46
N ARG A 364 8.13 32.19 -32.49
CA ARG A 364 7.29 32.62 -31.36
C ARG A 364 6.32 31.50 -30.96
N SER A 365 5.87 31.54 -29.71
CA SER A 365 4.92 30.56 -29.16
C SER A 365 3.59 31.24 -28.81
N SER A 366 2.47 30.58 -29.10
CA SER A 366 1.12 30.97 -28.70
C SER A 366 0.39 29.79 -28.04
N ILE A 367 -0.84 30.04 -27.55
CA ILE A 367 -1.74 28.98 -27.07
C ILE A 367 -2.09 27.95 -28.16
N TYR A 368 -1.93 28.29 -29.44
CA TYR A 368 -2.22 27.42 -30.59
C TYR A 368 -0.96 26.74 -31.17
N GLY A 369 0.19 26.87 -30.49
CA GLY A 369 1.47 26.28 -30.92
C GLY A 369 2.50 27.33 -31.36
N LYS A 370 3.61 26.83 -31.93
CA LYS A 370 4.75 27.64 -32.39
C LYS A 370 4.54 28.13 -33.82
N PHE A 371 5.00 29.34 -34.14
CA PHE A 371 4.88 29.97 -35.46
C PHE A 371 6.06 30.92 -35.73
N TYR A 372 6.32 31.27 -36.98
CA TYR A 372 7.27 32.32 -37.34
C TYR A 372 6.61 33.68 -37.31
N GLY A 373 7.25 34.67 -36.69
CA GLY A 373 6.81 36.06 -36.67
C GLY A 373 7.96 37.02 -36.95
N CYS A 374 7.66 38.19 -37.52
CA CYS A 374 8.69 39.20 -37.78
C CYS A 374 9.33 39.74 -36.49
N SER A 375 10.66 39.91 -36.48
CA SER A 375 11.40 40.51 -35.36
C SER A 375 10.98 41.95 -35.06
N LEU A 376 10.51 42.70 -36.05
CA LEU A 376 10.11 44.11 -35.95
C LEU A 376 8.65 44.32 -35.50
N TYR A 377 8.00 43.31 -34.91
CA TYR A 377 6.70 43.49 -34.27
C TYR A 377 6.80 44.52 -33.12
N PRO A 378 5.85 45.49 -32.98
CA PRO A 378 4.55 45.56 -33.64
C PRO A 378 4.52 46.29 -34.99
N LYS A 379 5.64 46.89 -35.43
CA LYS A 379 5.74 47.66 -36.69
C LYS A 379 5.51 46.77 -37.92
N CYS A 380 5.94 45.51 -37.87
CA CYS A 380 5.60 44.49 -38.86
C CYS A 380 4.94 43.28 -38.18
N ARG A 381 3.69 42.98 -38.58
CA ARG A 381 2.87 41.89 -38.01
C ARG A 381 2.82 40.62 -38.86
N TYR A 382 3.81 40.43 -39.74
CA TYR A 382 3.86 39.23 -40.57
C TYR A 382 4.10 37.98 -39.74
N THR A 383 3.35 36.91 -40.03
CA THR A 383 3.50 35.58 -39.42
C THR A 383 3.36 34.48 -40.46
N GLU A 384 4.05 33.36 -40.27
CA GLU A 384 4.05 32.18 -41.15
C GLU A 384 3.97 30.91 -40.27
N LYS A 385 3.21 29.90 -40.70
CA LYS A 385 3.15 28.60 -39.99
C LYS A 385 4.45 27.82 -40.26
N LEU A 386 4.90 27.05 -39.27
CA LEU A 386 5.97 26.07 -39.49
C LEU A 386 5.47 25.01 -40.50
N GLY A 387 6.04 24.98 -41.70
CA GLY A 387 5.66 24.00 -42.73
C GLY A 387 5.97 22.56 -42.30
N GLU A 388 5.13 21.61 -42.71
CA GLU A 388 5.32 20.17 -42.53
C GLU A 388 6.51 19.69 -43.37
N GLY A 389 7.48 19.02 -42.72
CA GLY A 389 8.58 18.33 -43.41
C GLY A 389 8.08 17.08 -44.16
N PRO A 390 8.92 16.48 -45.03
CA PRO A 390 8.47 15.51 -46.04
C PRO A 390 7.74 14.32 -45.44
N LEU A 391 6.70 13.87 -46.14
CA LEU A 391 5.87 12.74 -45.76
C LEU A 391 6.70 11.46 -45.75
N LYS A 392 6.28 10.52 -44.89
CA LYS A 392 6.87 9.19 -44.65
C LYS A 392 7.00 8.28 -45.90
N GLN A 393 6.59 8.75 -47.08
CA GLN A 393 6.67 8.04 -48.36
C GLN A 393 8.01 8.25 -49.09
N ASP A 394 8.85 9.18 -48.64
CA ASP A 394 10.15 9.46 -49.27
C ASP A 394 11.30 8.55 -48.78
N PHE A 395 11.03 7.60 -47.88
CA PHE A 395 12.03 6.64 -47.35
C PHE A 395 12.03 5.26 -48.02
N ASP A 396 11.07 4.94 -48.90
CA ASP A 396 10.98 3.62 -49.55
C ASP A 396 11.59 3.57 -50.97
N LYS A 397 12.51 4.48 -51.30
CA LYS A 397 13.32 4.39 -52.53
C LYS A 397 14.78 4.71 -52.25
N LYS A 398 15.49 3.74 -51.63
CA LYS A 398 16.90 3.34 -51.86
C LYS A 398 17.48 2.68 -50.61
N ALA A 399 17.34 1.36 -50.52
CA ALA A 399 18.38 0.38 -50.20
C ALA A 399 17.75 -1.02 -50.31
#